data_AF-A0A7C4ZJ37-F1
#
_entry.id   AF-A0A7C4ZJ37-F1
#
_cell.length_a   1.000
_cell.length_b   1.000
_cell.length_c   1.000
_cell.angle_alpha   90.00
_cell.angle_beta   90.00
_cell.angle_gamma   90.00
#
_symmetry.space_group_name_H-M   'P 1'
#
loop_
_entity.id
_entity.type
_entity.pdbx_description
1 polymer ?
#
loop_
_entity_poly.entity_id
_entity_poly.type
_entity_poly.pdbx_seq_one_letter_code
_entity_poly.pdbx_strand_id
1 'polypeptide(L)'
;MRLVHWLSFLLALLALIAIVMVQTVQPASRVAVPGMGTVPLFWVLGLVFALGFLAGWVYLPGYAWTLARERRTWKRERARLEAELAKLRPREVEEVPRIPDRPVPEAGDEEA
;
A
#
# COMPACT_ATOMS: atom_id res chain seq x y z
N MET A 1 -4.40 3.95 -0.84
CA MET A 1 -4.82 3.91 -2.26
C MET A 1 -4.13 4.98 -3.12
N ARG A 2 -3.91 6.22 -2.63
CA ARG A 2 -3.20 7.28 -3.38
C ARG A 2 -1.80 6.88 -3.89
N LEU A 3 -0.99 6.20 -3.09
CA LEU A 3 0.39 5.82 -3.45
C LEU A 3 0.43 4.90 -4.69
N VAL A 4 -0.47 3.93 -4.75
CA VAL A 4 -0.57 2.99 -5.86
C VAL A 4 -0.97 3.71 -7.15
N HIS A 5 -1.96 4.61 -7.08
CA HIS A 5 -2.37 5.41 -8.24
C HIS A 5 -1.24 6.33 -8.71
N TRP A 6 -0.49 6.92 -7.77
CA TRP A 6 0.68 7.74 -8.08
C TRP A 6 1.78 6.93 -8.75
N LEU A 7 2.07 5.72 -8.25
CA LEU A 7 3.07 4.83 -8.84
C LEU A 7 2.66 4.38 -10.25
N SER A 8 1.40 3.98 -10.44
CA SER A 8 0.87 3.63 -11.77
C SER A 8 0.93 4.79 -12.74
N PHE A 9 0.61 6.00 -12.27
CA PHE A 9 0.71 7.22 -13.07
C PHE A 9 2.16 7.51 -13.47
N LEU A 10 3.11 7.39 -12.52
CA LEU A 10 4.53 7.59 -12.79
C LEU A 10 5.07 6.56 -13.79
N LEU A 11 4.63 5.30 -13.68
CA LEU A 11 5.03 4.23 -14.58
C LEU A 11 4.45 4.44 -15.99
N ALA A 12 3.19 4.89 -16.09
CA ALA A 12 2.58 5.26 -17.36
C ALA A 12 3.25 6.47 -18.00
N LEU A 13 3.61 7.47 -17.19
CA LEU A 13 4.35 8.64 -17.65
C LEU A 13 5.74 8.25 -18.17
N LEU A 14 6.46 7.37 -17.45
CA LEU A 14 7.76 6.86 -17.88
C LEU A 14 7.66 6.09 -19.20
N ALA A 15 6.64 5.25 -19.35
CA ALA A 15 6.41 4.51 -20.59
C ALA A 15 6.07 5.44 -21.76
N LEU A 16 5.24 6.47 -21.52
CA LEU A 16 4.93 7.48 -22.52
C LEU A 16 6.20 8.23 -22.96
N ILE A 17 7.04 8.65 -22.00
CA ILE A 17 8.32 9.30 -22.28
C ILE A 17 9.22 8.37 -23.10
N ALA A 18 9.33 7.09 -22.72
CA ALA A 18 10.12 6.11 -23.46
C ALA A 18 9.64 5.93 -24.90
N ILE A 19 8.32 5.85 -25.13
CA ILE A 19 7.74 5.75 -26.48
C ILE A 19 8.05 7.00 -27.30
N VAL A 20 7.82 8.19 -26.74
CA VAL A 20 8.11 9.46 -27.41
C VAL A 20 9.59 9.59 -27.74
N MET A 21 10.48 9.22 -26.81
CA MET A 21 11.93 9.30 -26.98
C MET A 21 12.43 8.33 -28.05
N VAL A 22 11.92 7.10 -28.07
CA VAL A 22 12.21 6.14 -29.16
C VAL A 22 11.74 6.68 -30.51
N GLN A 23 10.55 7.29 -30.55
CA GLN A 23 9.99 7.82 -31.79
C GLN A 23 10.74 9.05 -32.31
N THR A 24 11.29 9.89 -31.43
CA THR A 24 12.06 11.08 -31.83
C THR A 24 13.51 10.75 -32.20
N VAL A 25 14.16 9.83 -31.48
CA VAL A 25 15.58 9.50 -31.70
C VAL A 25 15.75 8.45 -32.79
N GLN A 26 14.87 7.45 -32.87
CA GLN A 26 15.00 6.34 -33.81
C GLN A 26 13.65 5.99 -34.45
N PRO A 27 13.06 6.86 -35.28
CA PRO A 27 11.74 6.63 -35.89
C PRO A 27 11.67 5.39 -36.79
N ALA A 28 12.82 4.96 -37.36
CA ALA A 28 12.91 3.79 -38.22
C ALA A 28 13.32 2.50 -37.48
N SER A 29 13.41 2.53 -36.14
CA SER A 29 13.79 1.35 -35.36
C SER A 29 12.73 0.25 -35.50
N ARG A 30 13.19 -0.90 -36.00
CA ARG A 30 12.38 -2.10 -36.26
C ARG A 30 12.98 -3.27 -35.51
N VAL A 31 12.11 -4.10 -34.96
CA VAL A 31 12.49 -5.35 -34.30
C VAL A 31 12.03 -6.50 -35.17
N ALA A 32 12.92 -7.44 -35.42
CA ALA A 32 12.54 -8.71 -36.04
C ALA A 32 11.78 -9.54 -35.01
N VAL A 33 10.48 -9.72 -35.23
CA VAL A 33 9.61 -10.56 -34.41
C VAL A 33 9.49 -11.92 -35.10
N PRO A 34 9.89 -13.03 -34.43
CA PRO A 34 9.75 -14.37 -34.99
C PRO A 34 8.30 -14.63 -35.45
N GLY A 35 8.12 -15.00 -36.72
CA GLY A 35 6.80 -15.31 -37.30
C GLY A 35 5.99 -14.12 -37.85
N MET A 36 6.35 -12.86 -37.55
CA MET A 36 5.65 -11.66 -38.05
C MET A 36 6.52 -10.74 -38.92
N GLY A 37 7.84 -10.99 -38.99
CA GLY A 37 8.76 -10.15 -39.75
C GLY A 37 9.24 -8.94 -38.96
N THR A 38 9.59 -7.84 -39.63
CA THR A 38 10.08 -6.63 -38.97
C THR A 38 8.93 -5.70 -38.58
N VAL A 39 8.73 -5.54 -37.29
CA VAL A 39 7.67 -4.72 -36.71
C VAL A 39 8.28 -3.45 -36.12
N PRO A 40 7.66 -2.28 -36.23
CA PRO A 40 8.16 -1.06 -35.60
C PRO A 40 8.29 -1.23 -34.08
N LEU A 41 9.40 -0.77 -33.51
CA LEU A 41 9.71 -0.95 -32.09
C LEU A 41 8.63 -0.33 -31.18
N PHE A 42 8.02 0.79 -31.59
CA PHE A 42 6.98 1.46 -30.82
C PHE A 42 5.72 0.59 -30.63
N TRP A 43 5.35 -0.23 -31.62
CA TRP A 43 4.22 -1.15 -31.50
C TRP A 43 4.50 -2.23 -30.45
N VAL A 44 5.72 -2.77 -30.46
CA VAL A 44 6.16 -3.79 -29.49
C VAL A 44 6.19 -3.21 -28.08
N LEU A 45 6.77 -2.01 -27.91
CA LEU A 45 6.80 -1.31 -26.64
C LEU A 45 5.39 -1.01 -26.11
N GLY A 46 4.50 -0.51 -26.98
CA GLY A 46 3.11 -0.24 -26.62
C GLY A 46 2.36 -1.50 -26.19
N LEU A 47 2.55 -2.61 -26.91
CA LEU A 47 1.92 -3.89 -26.57
C LEU A 47 2.44 -4.44 -25.23
N VAL A 48 3.75 -4.44 -25.01
CA VAL A 48 4.36 -4.90 -23.76
C VAL A 48 3.89 -4.05 -22.59
N PHE A 49 3.82 -2.73 -22.77
CA PHE A 49 3.30 -1.83 -21.75
C PHE A 49 1.82 -2.09 -21.47
N ALA A 50 0.99 -2.25 -22.50
CA ALA A 50 -0.44 -2.57 -22.35
C ALA A 50 -0.65 -3.90 -21.61
N LEU A 51 0.12 -4.93 -21.95
CA LEU A 51 0.08 -6.23 -21.28
C LEU A 51 0.55 -6.13 -19.82
N GLY A 52 1.65 -5.45 -19.57
CA GLY A 52 2.16 -5.23 -18.21
C GLY A 52 1.18 -4.42 -17.35
N PHE A 53 0.57 -3.39 -17.93
CA PHE A 53 -0.45 -2.59 -17.26
C PHE A 53 -1.70 -3.40 -16.97
N LEU A 54 -2.17 -4.20 -17.93
CA LEU A 54 -3.33 -5.07 -17.75
C LEU A 54 -3.07 -6.14 -16.69
N ALA A 55 -1.89 -6.77 -16.71
CA ALA A 55 -1.48 -7.75 -15.70
C ALA A 55 -1.42 -7.10 -14.30
N GLY A 56 -0.85 -5.90 -14.20
CA GLY A 56 -0.84 -5.13 -12.95
C GLY A 56 -2.24 -4.77 -12.47
N TRP A 57 -3.11 -4.31 -13.37
CA TRP A 57 -4.48 -3.90 -13.06
C TRP A 57 -5.36 -5.06 -12.58
N VAL A 58 -5.08 -6.28 -13.02
CA VAL A 58 -5.78 -7.49 -12.54
C VAL A 58 -5.22 -7.97 -11.20
N TYR A 59 -3.90 -7.88 -10.99
CA TYR A 59 -3.26 -8.37 -9.77
C TYR A 59 -3.53 -7.49 -8.53
N LEU A 60 -3.55 -6.17 -8.72
CA LEU A 60 -3.75 -5.19 -7.65
C LEU A 60 -5.08 -5.33 -6.89
N PRO A 61 -6.26 -5.44 -7.53
CA PRO A 61 -7.53 -5.61 -6.84
C PRO A 61 -7.63 -6.99 -6.17
N GLY A 62 -7.03 -8.04 -6.76
CA GLY A 62 -6.95 -9.36 -6.14
C GLY A 62 -6.20 -9.31 -4.80
N TYR A 63 -5.02 -8.69 -4.79
CA TYR A 63 -4.22 -8.51 -3.56
C TYR A 63 -4.87 -7.55 -2.55
N ALA A 64 -5.54 -6.49 -3.02
CA ALA A 64 -6.29 -5.60 -2.14
C ALA A 64 -7.48 -6.31 -1.47
N TRP A 65 -8.08 -7.29 -2.15
CA TRP A 65 -9.20 -8.04 -1.62
C TRP A 65 -8.78 -9.06 -0.55
N THR A 66 -7.65 -9.75 -0.74
CA THR A 66 -7.06 -10.62 0.29
C THR A 66 -6.66 -9.80 1.52
N LEU A 67 -6.01 -8.66 1.33
CA LEU A 67 -5.60 -7.76 2.41
C LEU A 67 -6.81 -7.16 3.17
N ALA A 68 -7.90 -6.87 2.46
CA ALA A 68 -9.15 -6.40 3.07
C ALA A 68 -9.85 -7.51 3.87
N ARG A 69 -9.76 -8.76 3.41
CA ARG A 69 -10.31 -9.93 4.10
C ARG A 69 -9.55 -10.19 5.40
N GLU A 70 -8.23 -10.12 5.36
CA GLU A 70 -7.38 -10.20 6.56
C GLU A 70 -7.68 -9.05 7.52
N ARG A 71 -7.75 -7.79 7.06
CA ARG A 71 -8.10 -6.66 7.94
C ARG A 71 -9.42 -6.83 8.68
N ARG A 72 -10.39 -7.55 8.09
CA ARG A 72 -11.66 -7.85 8.75
C ARG A 72 -11.53 -8.90 9.84
N THR A 73 -10.68 -9.91 9.68
CA THR A 73 -10.43 -10.91 10.73
C THR A 73 -9.67 -10.28 11.90
N TRP A 74 -8.60 -9.54 11.61
CA TRP A 74 -7.82 -8.81 12.63
C TRP A 74 -8.68 -7.80 13.42
N LYS A 75 -9.62 -7.09 12.76
CA LYS A 75 -10.55 -6.20 13.47
C LYS A 75 -11.48 -6.93 14.44
N ARG A 76 -11.99 -8.11 14.06
CA ARG A 76 -12.88 -8.90 14.92
C ARG A 76 -12.13 -9.46 16.12
N GLU A 77 -10.92 -9.96 15.91
CA GLU A 77 -10.08 -10.45 17.00
C GLU A 77 -9.72 -9.32 17.96
N ARG A 78 -9.38 -8.14 17.45
CA ARG A 78 -9.09 -6.97 18.27
C ARG A 78 -10.32 -6.53 19.10
N ALA A 79 -11.51 -6.50 18.49
CA ALA A 79 -12.74 -6.18 19.20
C ALA A 79 -13.11 -7.24 20.27
N ARG A 80 -12.83 -8.52 20.00
CA ARG A 80 -13.02 -9.60 20.97
C ARG A 80 -12.06 -9.47 22.15
N LEU A 81 -10.78 -9.22 21.88
CA LEU A 81 -9.75 -8.99 22.90
C LEU A 81 -10.03 -7.73 23.73
N GLU A 82 -10.49 -6.64 23.10
CA GLU A 82 -10.94 -5.44 23.81
C GLU A 82 -12.17 -5.72 24.70
N ALA A 83 -13.13 -6.54 24.22
CA ALA A 83 -14.28 -6.94 25.02
C ALA A 83 -13.90 -7.86 26.19
N GLU A 84 -12.90 -8.72 26.04
CA GLU A 84 -12.34 -9.56 27.11
C GLU A 84 -11.56 -8.70 28.12
N LEU A 85 -10.74 -7.76 27.67
CA LEU A 85 -10.08 -6.75 28.51
C LEU A 85 -11.09 -5.89 29.27
N ALA A 86 -12.18 -5.46 28.62
CA ALA A 86 -13.23 -4.67 29.26
C ALA A 86 -14.02 -5.45 30.32
N LYS A 87 -14.02 -6.79 30.27
CA LYS A 87 -14.60 -7.65 31.31
C LYS A 87 -13.62 -7.91 32.46
N LEU A 88 -12.31 -7.84 32.20
CA LEU A 88 -11.26 -8.01 33.20
C LEU A 88 -10.93 -6.69 33.92
N ARG A 89 -11.02 -5.56 33.23
CA ARG A 89 -10.80 -4.20 33.75
C ARG A 89 -11.70 -3.80 34.95
N PRO A 90 -12.99 -4.17 35.05
CA PRO A 90 -13.78 -3.86 36.24
C PRO A 90 -13.25 -4.54 37.51
N ARG A 91 -12.31 -5.50 37.40
CA ARG A 91 -11.70 -6.17 38.55
C ARG A 91 -10.46 -5.46 39.11
N GLU A 92 -9.87 -4.52 38.36
CA GLU A 92 -8.61 -3.86 38.74
C GLU A 92 -8.81 -2.43 39.29
N VAL A 93 -10.00 -1.84 39.11
CA VAL A 93 -10.29 -0.46 39.55
C VAL A 93 -10.85 -0.40 40.99
N GLU A 94 -11.23 -1.53 41.58
CA GLU A 94 -11.90 -1.53 42.89
C GLU A 94 -10.96 -1.69 44.10
N GLU A 95 -9.68 -2.05 43.91
CA GLU A 95 -8.76 -2.29 45.04
C GLU A 95 -7.32 -1.83 44.75
N VAL A 96 -7.09 -0.54 44.52
CA VAL A 96 -5.81 0.04 44.93
C VAL A 96 -6.07 0.80 46.22
N PRO A 97 -5.85 0.18 47.40
CA PRO A 97 -5.96 0.90 48.66
C PRO A 97 -4.98 2.08 48.62
N ARG A 98 -5.53 3.28 48.72
CA ARG A 98 -4.76 4.52 48.84
C ARG A 98 -3.90 4.41 50.09
N ILE A 99 -2.60 4.20 49.92
CA ILE A 99 -1.61 4.22 51.01
C ILE A 99 -1.65 5.64 51.62
N PRO A 100 -2.08 5.80 52.89
CA PRO A 100 -2.30 7.12 53.49
C PRO A 100 -1.05 8.01 53.54
N ASP A 101 0.14 7.40 53.60
CA ASP A 101 1.40 8.10 53.87
C ASP A 101 2.16 8.56 52.61
N ARG A 102 1.61 8.40 51.41
CA ARG A 102 2.29 8.86 50.19
C ARG A 102 1.90 10.32 49.90
N PRO A 103 2.82 11.30 50.04
CA PRO A 103 2.54 12.65 49.60
C PRO A 103 2.26 12.65 48.09
N VAL A 104 1.20 13.35 47.71
CA VAL A 104 0.82 13.57 46.31
C VAL A 104 1.94 14.41 45.70
N PRO A 105 2.58 13.99 44.59
CA PRO A 105 3.50 14.87 43.89
C PRO A 105 2.69 16.07 43.41
N GLU A 106 2.96 17.25 43.97
CA GLU A 106 2.38 18.48 43.46
C GLU A 106 2.91 18.66 42.03
N ALA A 107 2.00 18.85 41.09
CA ALA A 107 2.34 19.18 39.72
C ALA A 107 2.92 20.60 39.69
N GLY A 108 4.22 20.73 40.00
CA GLY A 108 4.87 22.03 40.15
C GLY A 108 6.41 22.01 40.18
N ASP A 109 7.06 20.87 40.38
CA ASP A 109 8.52 20.82 40.57
C ASP A 109 9.31 20.37 39.33
N GLU A 110 8.96 20.89 38.14
CA GLU A 110 9.80 20.81 36.94
C GLU A 110 10.16 22.20 36.40
N GLU A 111 10.41 23.20 37.25
CA GLU A 111 11.12 24.42 36.82
C GLU A 111 12.05 24.95 37.93
N ALA A 112 13.28 24.42 37.98
CA ALA A 112 14.50 25.13 38.43
C ALA A 112 15.76 24.33 38.09
#